data_AF-A0A6C0F5D0-F1
#
_entry.id   AF-A0A6C0F5D0-F1
#
_cell.length_a   1.000
_cell.length_b   1.000
_cell.length_c   1.000
_cell.angle_alpha   90.00
_cell.angle_beta   90.00
_cell.angle_gamma   90.00
#
_symmetry.space_group_name_H-M   'P 1'
#
loop_
_entity.id
_entity.type
_entity.pdbx_description
1 polymer ?
#
loop_
_entity_poly.entity_id
_entity_poly.type
_entity_poly.pdbx_seq_one_letter_code
_entity_poly.pdbx_strand_id
1 'polypeptide(L)'
;MAVEFIENYDDFGSFWTARVHSPTSGGMVTITPFEPLNMVVSHQTKGKAHGFGVMFMSGKNRRTLQVGSLGETETFLREIKRKLGANWFWSQD
;
A
#
# COMPACT_ATOMS: atom_id res chain seq x y z
N MET A 1 4.64 1.64 11.06
CA MET A 1 3.88 1.86 9.81
C MET A 1 4.44 3.09 9.14
N ALA A 2 4.88 3.00 7.88
CA ALA A 2 5.41 4.15 7.15
C ALA A 2 4.85 4.18 5.73
N VAL A 3 4.42 5.37 5.32
CA VAL A 3 4.14 5.69 3.91
C VAL A 3 5.16 6.77 3.56
N GLU A 4 6.07 6.44 2.66
CA GLU A 4 7.09 7.33 2.14
C GLU A 4 6.63 7.82 0.76
N PHE A 5 6.70 9.13 0.52
CA PHE A 5 6.46 9.70 -0.80
C PHE A 5 7.82 10.01 -1.43
N ILE A 6 8.04 9.44 -2.61
CA ILE A 6 9.30 9.57 -3.35
C ILE A 6 8.99 10.31 -4.63
N GLU A 7 9.62 11.46 -4.81
CA GLU A 7 9.62 12.16 -6.08
C GLU A 7 10.52 11.42 -7.07
N ASN A 8 9.98 11.12 -8.24
CA ASN A 8 10.66 10.46 -9.34
C ASN A 8 10.63 11.38 -10.55
N TYR A 9 11.58 11.19 -11.46
CA TYR A 9 11.72 11.98 -12.66
C TYR A 9 11.78 11.04 -13.86
N ASP A 10 11.01 11.34 -14.90
CA ASP A 10 11.06 10.68 -16.20
C ASP A 10 11.11 11.72 -17.34
N ASP A 11 11.07 11.25 -18.58
CA ASP A 11 11.12 12.09 -19.78
C ASP A 11 9.93 13.07 -19.90
N PHE A 12 8.87 12.88 -19.12
CA PHE A 12 7.64 13.69 -19.14
C PHE A 12 7.51 14.63 -17.92
N GLY A 13 8.38 14.52 -16.92
CA GLY A 13 8.44 15.42 -15.78
C GLY A 13 8.66 14.70 -14.44
N SER A 14 8.22 15.34 -13.35
CA SER A 14 8.27 14.79 -12.00
C SER A 14 6.95 14.11 -11.63
N PHE A 15 7.02 12.95 -10.99
CA PHE A 15 5.85 12.27 -10.42
C PHE A 15 6.15 11.68 -9.04
N TRP A 16 5.13 11.56 -8.21
CA TRP A 16 5.26 11.01 -6.86
C TRP A 16 4.85 9.54 -6.81
N THR A 17 5.69 8.69 -6.21
CA THR A 17 5.33 7.32 -5.85
C THR A 17 5.16 7.19 -4.35
N ALA A 18 4.28 6.32 -3.89
CA ALA A 18 4.15 5.98 -2.48
C ALA A 18 4.74 4.61 -2.22
N ARG A 19 5.58 4.52 -1.19
CA ARG A 19 6.08 3.26 -0.66
C ARG A 19 5.44 2.99 0.68
N VAL A 20 4.70 1.89 0.75
CA VAL A 20 4.00 1.46 1.97
C VAL A 20 4.77 0.31 2.59
N HIS A 21 5.14 0.49 3.86
CA HIS A 21 5.91 -0.49 4.62
C HIS A 21 5.02 -1.19 5.64
N SER A 22 5.06 -2.53 5.64
CA SER A 22 4.47 -3.33 6.71
C SER A 22 5.24 -3.07 8.01
N PRO A 23 4.55 -2.74 9.12
CA PRO A 23 5.20 -2.57 10.42
C PRO A 23 5.81 -3.88 10.96
N THR A 24 5.28 -5.03 10.56
CA THR A 24 5.55 -6.31 11.21
C THR A 24 6.38 -7.26 10.34
N SER A 25 6.17 -7.26 9.02
CA SER A 25 6.84 -8.22 8.13
C SER A 25 8.11 -7.67 7.48
N GLY A 26 8.39 -6.37 7.62
CA GLY A 26 9.44 -5.69 6.86
C GLY A 26 9.17 -5.62 5.35
N GLY A 27 8.06 -6.18 4.87
CA GLY A 27 7.67 -6.13 3.46
C GLY A 27 7.25 -4.73 3.05
N MET A 28 7.48 -4.39 1.79
CA MET A 28 7.05 -3.12 1.21
C MET A 28 6.32 -3.30 -0.12
N VAL A 29 5.46 -2.36 -0.47
CA VAL A 29 4.87 -2.23 -1.80
C VAL A 29 5.08 -0.80 -2.29
N THR A 30 5.49 -0.66 -3.54
CA THR A 30 5.55 0.62 -4.25
C THR A 30 4.28 0.77 -5.06
N ILE A 31 3.65 1.93 -4.95
CA ILE A 31 2.43 2.31 -5.65
C ILE A 31 2.83 3.43 -6.61
N THR A 32 2.42 3.32 -7.87
CA THR A 32 2.63 4.34 -8.90
C THR A 32 1.33 5.11 -9.14
N PRO A 33 1.39 6.40 -9.52
CA PRO A 33 0.18 7.21 -9.72
C PRO A 33 -0.55 6.88 -11.04
N PHE A 34 0.06 6.06 -11.90
CA PHE A 34 -0.41 5.80 -13.27
C PHE A 34 -1.43 4.66 -13.37
N GLU A 35 -1.72 3.96 -12.28
CA GLU A 35 -2.64 2.82 -12.26
C GLU A 35 -3.67 2.96 -11.12
N PRO A 36 -4.91 2.48 -11.33
CA PRO A 36 -5.91 2.42 -10.26
C PRO A 36 -5.44 1.51 -9.11
N LEU A 37 -5.42 2.05 -7.89
CA LEU A 37 -5.10 1.30 -6.68
C LEU A 37 -6.36 0.87 -5.95
N ASN A 38 -6.49 -0.44 -5.68
CA ASN A 38 -7.47 -1.00 -4.76
C ASN A 38 -6.77 -1.67 -3.57
N MET A 39 -7.28 -1.45 -2.36
CA MET A 39 -6.75 -1.97 -1.12
C MET A 39 -7.86 -2.63 -0.28
N VAL A 40 -7.67 -3.90 0.05
CA VAL A 40 -8.63 -4.70 0.84
C VAL A 40 -7.93 -5.54 1.89
N VAL A 41 -8.64 -5.84 2.99
CA VAL A 41 -8.20 -6.83 3.97
C VAL A 41 -8.18 -8.20 3.29
N SER A 42 -7.12 -8.96 3.54
CA SER A 42 -6.91 -10.28 2.97
C SER A 42 -6.58 -11.29 4.06
N HIS A 43 -7.33 -12.38 4.08
CA HIS A 43 -6.99 -13.58 4.83
C HIS A 43 -5.84 -14.30 4.13
N GLN A 44 -4.79 -14.61 4.88
CA GLN A 44 -3.58 -15.27 4.41
C GLN A 44 -3.52 -16.67 5.04
N THR A 45 -3.45 -17.70 4.20
CA THR A 45 -3.28 -19.08 4.65
C THR A 45 -2.03 -19.65 4.02
N LYS A 46 -1.05 -20.04 4.84
CA LYS A 46 0.15 -20.75 4.40
C LYS A 46 0.30 -22.04 5.22
N GLY A 47 -0.06 -23.17 4.62
CA GLY A 47 -0.15 -24.45 5.33
C GLY A 47 -1.22 -24.38 6.44
N LYS A 48 -0.83 -24.65 7.69
CA LYS A 48 -1.72 -24.57 8.87
C LYS A 48 -1.77 -23.18 9.52
N ALA A 49 -0.95 -22.24 9.07
CA ALA A 49 -0.90 -20.90 9.64
C ALA A 49 -1.94 -20.00 8.96
N HIS A 50 -2.79 -19.39 9.78
CA HIS A 50 -3.72 -18.33 9.40
C HIS A 50 -3.13 -16.98 9.80
N GLY A 51 -3.24 -16.00 8.92
CA GLY A 51 -2.80 -14.63 9.18
C GLY A 51 -3.65 -13.63 8.41
N PHE A 52 -3.40 -12.36 8.65
CA PHE A 52 -4.10 -11.26 8.01
C PHE A 52 -3.09 -10.35 7.28
N GLY A 53 -3.59 -9.54 6.38
CA GLY A 53 -2.77 -8.56 5.68
C GLY A 53 -3.60 -7.64 4.82
N VAL A 54 -2.96 -6.59 4.30
CA VAL A 54 -3.59 -5.70 3.33
C VAL A 54 -3.09 -6.09 1.95
N MET A 55 -4.04 -6.41 1.07
CA MET A 55 -3.77 -6.69 -0.32
C MET A 55 -3.90 -5.41 -1.14
N PHE A 56 -2.84 -5.10 -1.87
CA PHE A 56 -2.73 -3.99 -2.81
C PHE A 56 -2.87 -4.55 -4.22
N MET A 57 -3.77 -3.96 -5.01
CA MET A 57 -4.01 -4.29 -6.41
C MET A 57 -3.85 -3.01 -7.23
N SER A 58 -2.86 -3.00 -8.13
CA SER A 58 -2.55 -1.89 -9.04
C SER A 58 -2.41 -2.46 -10.44
N GLY A 59 -3.37 -2.21 -11.32
CA GLY A 59 -3.42 -2.86 -12.63
C GLY A 59 -3.36 -4.39 -12.53
N LYS A 60 -2.32 -5.01 -13.11
CA LYS A 60 -2.06 -6.47 -13.02
C LYS A 60 -1.23 -6.87 -11.80
N ASN A 61 -0.68 -5.91 -11.06
CA ASN A 61 0.16 -6.17 -9.90
C ASN A 61 -0.70 -6.42 -8.67
N ARG A 62 -0.45 -7.55 -8.00
CA ARG A 62 -1.11 -7.92 -6.74
C ARG A 62 -0.05 -8.27 -5.71
N ARG A 63 -0.06 -7.57 -4.57
CA ARG A 63 0.86 -7.84 -3.45
C ARG A 63 0.15 -7.71 -2.12
N THR A 64 0.41 -8.65 -1.21
CA THR A 64 -0.12 -8.57 0.16
C THR A 64 0.99 -8.22 1.13
N LEU A 65 0.76 -7.22 1.97
CA LEU A 65 1.57 -6.95 3.14
C LEU A 65 0.95 -7.66 4.35
N GLN A 66 1.67 -8.65 4.88
CA GLN A 66 1.25 -9.34 6.10
C GLN A 66 1.30 -8.41 7.31
N VAL A 67 0.29 -8.56 8.16
CA VAL A 67 0.09 -7.84 9.42
C VAL A 67 -0.36 -8.86 10.47
N GLY A 68 -0.09 -8.60 11.76
CA GLY A 68 -0.32 -9.57 12.83
C GLY A 68 -1.76 -10.07 12.91
N SER A 69 -2.67 -9.22 13.38
CA SER A 69 -4.08 -9.55 13.63
C SER A 69 -5.05 -8.85 12.67
N LEU A 70 -6.32 -9.26 12.68
CA LEU A 70 -7.38 -8.61 11.90
C LEU A 70 -7.55 -7.14 12.30
N GLY A 71 -7.61 -6.83 13.60
CA GLY A 71 -7.79 -5.46 14.09
C GLY A 71 -6.63 -4.54 13.71
N GLU A 72 -5.39 -5.04 13.77
CA GLU A 72 -4.21 -4.31 13.27
C GLU A 72 -4.28 -4.12 11.75
N THR A 73 -4.77 -5.11 11.01
CA THR A 73 -4.91 -5.03 9.55
C THR A 73 -5.95 -3.99 9.13
N GLU A 74 -7.09 -3.93 9.81
CA GLU A 74 -8.12 -2.91 9.56
C GLU A 74 -7.63 -1.50 9.91
N THR A 75 -6.93 -1.37 11.03
CA THR A 75 -6.30 -0.10 11.45
C THR A 75 -5.26 0.33 10.41
N PHE A 76 -4.40 -0.59 9.97
CA PHE A 76 -3.40 -0.35 8.94
C PHE A 76 -4.03 0.10 7.61
N LEU A 77 -5.07 -0.59 7.14
CA LEU A 77 -5.80 -0.22 5.93
C LEU A 77 -6.39 1.20 6.02
N ARG A 78 -7.00 1.54 7.16
CA ARG A 78 -7.59 2.86 7.40
C ARG A 78 -6.54 3.96 7.39
N GLU A 79 -5.40 3.73 8.05
CA GLU A 79 -4.31 4.71 8.08
C GLU A 79 -3.67 4.94 6.72
N ILE A 80 -3.42 3.89 5.94
CA ILE A 80 -2.87 4.02 4.59
C ILE A 80 -3.85 4.78 3.70
N LYS A 81 -5.15 4.43 3.72
CA LYS A 81 -6.18 5.15 2.96
C LYS A 81 -6.21 6.63 3.31
N ARG A 82 -6.08 6.99 4.60
CA ARG A 82 -6.01 8.39 5.05
C ARG A 82 -4.75 9.10 4.52
N LYS A 83 -3.57 8.48 4.65
CA LYS A 83 -2.29 9.08 4.23
C LYS A 83 -2.17 9.24 2.73
N LEU A 84 -2.64 8.26 1.97
CA LEU A 84 -2.72 8.35 0.52
C LEU A 84 -3.80 9.36 0.12
N GLY A 85 -5.00 9.31 0.68
CA GLY A 85 -6.06 10.27 0.34
C GLY A 85 -5.67 11.74 0.54
N ALA A 86 -4.86 12.04 1.56
CA ALA A 86 -4.36 13.39 1.81
C ALA A 86 -3.33 13.90 0.78
N ASN A 87 -2.57 13.01 0.13
CA ASN A 87 -1.40 13.36 -0.69
C ASN A 87 -1.44 12.82 -2.12
N TRP A 88 -2.36 11.92 -2.45
CA TRP A 88 -2.45 11.20 -3.74
C TRP A 88 -3.41 11.86 -4.73
N PHE A 89 -4.24 12.79 -4.25
CA PHE A 89 -5.21 13.56 -5.06
C PHE A 89 -4.80 15.02 -5.31
N TRP A 90 -3.60 15.43 -4.89
CA TRP A 90 -3.04 16.77 -5.08
C TRP A 90 -1.52 16.56 -5.29
N SER A 91 -0.89 16.85 -6.41
CA SER A 91 -1.02 17.99 -7.32
C SER A 91 -1.14 17.55 -8.80
N GLN A 92 -2.33 17.70 -9.37
CA GLN A 92 -2.41 18.18 -10.74
C GLN A 92 -2.71 19.68 -10.62
N ASP A 93 -1.66 20.49 -10.70
CA ASP A 93 -1.76 21.91 -11.05
C ASP A 93 -1.81 22.04 -12.57
#